data_AF-A0A496S057-F1
#
_entry.id   AF-A0A496S057-F1
#
_cell.length_a   1.000
_cell.length_b   1.000
_cell.length_c   1.000
_cell.angle_alpha   90.00
_cell.angle_beta   90.00
_cell.angle_gamma   90.00
#
_symmetry.space_group_name_H-M   'P 1'
#
loop_
_entity.id
_entity.type
_entity.pdbx_description
1 polymer ?
#
loop_
_entity_poly.entity_id
_entity_poly.type
_entity_poly.pdbx_seq_one_letter_code
_entity_poly.pdbx_strand_id
1 'polypeptide(L)' 'MIITLTHKIRLDPTYKQMRYFLQACGVARFTWNWALAEWKKQYEAGKKPTGSSLKKQFNAIKPVEFPPEPGRNWG' A
#
# COMPACT_ATOMS: atom_id res chain seq x y z
N MET A 1 -24.81 -21.53 30.67
CA MET A 1 -23.94 -21.42 29.48
C MET A 1 -24.58 -20.39 28.55
N ILE A 2 -23.98 -19.21 28.38
CA ILE A 2 -24.56 -18.12 27.59
C ILE A 2 -23.95 -18.19 26.18
N ILE A 3 -24.78 -18.30 25.16
CA ILE A 3 -24.36 -18.25 23.75
C ILE A 3 -24.30 -16.78 23.34
N THR A 4 -23.11 -16.27 23.07
CA THR A 4 -22.92 -14.97 22.42
C THR A 4 -23.14 -15.13 20.92
N LEU A 5 -24.26 -14.60 20.42
CA LEU A 5 -24.50 -14.46 18.97
C LEU A 5 -23.61 -13.34 18.44
N THR A 6 -22.76 -13.65 17.46
CA THR A 6 -21.94 -12.67 16.75
C THR A 6 -22.54 -12.35 15.39
N HIS A 7 -22.53 -11.07 15.00
CA HIS A 7 -22.99 -10.65 13.68
C HIS A 7 -21.90 -10.90 12.65
N LYS A 8 -22.21 -11.75 11.65
CA LYS A 8 -21.35 -11.95 10.49
C LYS A 8 -21.78 -11.00 9.37
N ILE A 9 -20.99 -9.96 9.13
CA ILE A 9 -21.25 -8.95 8.09
C ILE A 9 -20.38 -9.26 6.86
N ARG A 10 -20.97 -9.19 5.67
CA ARG A 10 -20.26 -9.31 4.38
C ARG A 10 -20.48 -8.05 3.56
N LEU A 11 -19.45 -7.64 2.82
CA LEU A 11 -19.56 -6.60 1.80
C LEU A 11 -20.23 -7.16 0.54
N ASP A 12 -21.16 -6.40 -0.04
CA ASP A 12 -21.73 -6.64 -1.38
C ASP A 12 -21.24 -5.55 -2.36
N PRO A 13 -19.96 -5.62 -2.80
CA PRO A 13 -19.37 -4.58 -3.62
C PRO A 13 -19.85 -4.65 -5.07
N THR A 14 -20.12 -3.49 -5.65
CA THR A 14 -20.23 -3.33 -7.11
C THR A 14 -18.92 -3.73 -7.81
N TYR A 15 -18.99 -4.02 -9.11
CA TYR A 15 -17.80 -4.36 -9.91
C TYR A 15 -16.64 -3.34 -9.76
N LYS A 16 -16.97 -2.05 -9.73
CA LYS A 16 -15.99 -0.96 -9.52
C LYS A 16 -15.30 -1.07 -8.15
N GLN A 17 -16.07 -1.32 -7.09
CA GLN A 17 -15.53 -1.48 -5.73
C GLN A 17 -14.68 -2.75 -5.61
N MET A 18 -15.10 -3.86 -6.23
CA MET A 18 -14.33 -5.10 -6.21
C MET A 18 -12.95 -4.92 -6.86
N ARG A 19 -12.90 -4.29 -8.05
CA ARG A 19 -11.64 -3.95 -8.70
C ARG A 19 -10.76 -3.07 -7.82
N TYR A 20 -11.34 -2.04 -7.22
CA TYR A 20 -10.61 -1.14 -6.33
C TYR A 20 -10.01 -1.91 -5.15
N PHE A 21 -10.77 -2.78 -4.50
CA PHE A 21 -10.27 -3.59 -3.41
C PHE A 21 -9.13 -4.50 -3.87
N LEU A 22 -9.27 -5.20 -5.00
CA LEU A 22 -8.21 -6.04 -5.55
C LEU A 22 -6.92 -5.26 -5.83
N GLN A 23 -7.01 -4.02 -6.31
CA GLN A 23 -5.85 -3.14 -6.53
C GLN A 23 -5.23 -2.62 -5.22
N ALA A 24 -6.06 -2.35 -4.21
CA ALA A 24 -5.59 -1.89 -2.91
C ALA A 24 -5.01 -3.04 -2.06
N CYS A 25 -5.46 -4.28 -2.31
CA CYS A 25 -4.94 -5.48 -1.69
C CYS A 25 -3.44 -5.61 -2.01
N GLY A 26 -2.62 -5.75 -0.96
CA GLY A 26 -1.19 -6.00 -1.13
C GLY A 26 -0.32 -4.75 -1.26
N VAL A 27 -0.89 -3.53 -1.28
CA VAL A 27 -0.10 -2.28 -1.30
C VAL A 27 0.89 -2.22 -0.14
N ALA A 28 0.46 -2.59 1.08
CA ALA A 28 1.35 -2.60 2.25
C ALA A 28 2.54 -3.56 2.08
N ARG A 29 2.29 -4.77 1.55
CA ARG A 29 3.34 -5.76 1.30
C ARG A 29 4.31 -5.30 0.22
N PHE A 30 3.77 -4.71 -0.85
CA PHE A 30 4.54 -4.12 -1.93
C PHE A 30 5.46 -3.01 -1.40
N THR A 31 4.91 -2.02 -0.68
CA THR A 31 5.70 -0.90 -0.14
C THR A 31 6.78 -1.36 0.83
N TRP A 32 6.50 -2.40 1.62
CA TRP A 32 7.48 -2.97 2.55
C TRP A 32 8.64 -3.61 1.79
N ASN A 33 8.35 -4.46 0.82
CA ASN A 33 9.38 -5.14 0.04
C ASN A 33 10.24 -4.13 -0.75
N TRP A 34 9.61 -3.11 -1.33
CA TRP A 34 10.31 -2.02 -2.00
C TRP A 34 11.24 -1.27 -1.04
N ALA A 35 10.72 -0.85 0.12
CA ALA A 35 11.50 -0.10 1.10
C ALA A 35 12.67 -0.92 1.64
N LEU A 36 12.49 -2.23 1.86
CA LEU A 36 13.53 -3.13 2.32
C LEU A 36 14.64 -3.30 1.26
N ALA A 37 14.28 -3.44 -0.01
CA ALA A 37 15.25 -3.54 -1.10
C ALA A 37 16.07 -2.24 -1.23
N GLU A 38 15.40 -1.09 -1.21
CA GLU A 38 16.05 0.21 -1.31
C GLU A 38 16.91 0.52 -0.08
N TRP A 39 16.48 0.09 1.12
CA TRP A 39 17.28 0.19 2.34
C TRP A 39 18.60 -0.56 2.21
N LYS A 40 18.57 -1.81 1.74
CA LYS A 40 19.77 -2.63 1.54
C LYS A 40 20.73 -1.98 0.56
N LYS A 41 20.22 -1.53 -0.60
CA LYS A 41 21.01 -0.83 -1.62
C LYS A 41 21.70 0.43 -1.09
N GLN A 42 20.97 1.24 -0.31
CA GLN A 42 21.55 2.46 0.28
C GLN A 42 22.60 2.15 1.35
N TYR A 43 22.34 1.12 2.16
CA TYR A 43 23.27 0.66 3.18
C TYR A 43 24.59 0.14 2.58
N GLU A 44 24.51 -0.68 1.52
CA GLU A 44 25.68 -1.18 0.78
C GLU A 44 26.50 -0.04 0.15
N ALA A 45 25.84 1.05 -0.25
CA ALA A 45 26.50 2.27 -0.72
C ALA A 45 27.08 3.15 0.41
N GLY A 46 27.12 2.65 1.66
CA GLY A 46 27.63 3.37 2.83
C GLY A 46 26.71 4.49 3.35
N LYS A 47 25.47 4.57 2.86
CA LYS A 47 24.49 5.57 3.32
C LYS A 47 23.80 5.09 4.60
N LYS A 48 23.22 6.03 5.34
CA LYS A 48 22.40 5.77 6.52
C LYS A 48 20.93 6.12 6.21
N PRO A 49 20.19 5.25 5.50
CA PRO A 49 18.79 5.49 5.18
C PRO A 49 17.94 5.63 6.46
N THR A 50 16.86 6.39 6.37
CA THR A 50 15.84 6.50 7.43
C THR A 50 14.46 6.22 6.83
N GLY A 51 13.49 5.81 7.66
CA GLY A 51 12.12 5.58 7.19
C GLY A 51 11.51 6.82 6.51
N SER A 52 11.79 8.01 7.06
CA SER A 52 11.33 9.27 6.48
C SER A 52 11.96 9.59 5.12
N SER A 53 13.25 9.28 4.92
CA SER A 53 13.91 9.50 3.62
C SER A 53 13.38 8.54 2.55
N LEU A 54 13.19 7.27 2.88
CA LEU A 54 12.60 6.28 1.97
C LEU A 54 11.15 6.63 1.61
N LYS A 55 10.35 7.10 2.57
CA LYS A 55 8.98 7.57 2.30
C LYS A 55 8.97 8.72 1.29
N LYS A 56 9.90 9.69 1.40
CA LYS A 56 10.02 10.79 0.44
C LYS A 56 10.38 10.29 -0.96
N GLN A 57 11.35 9.37 -1.06
CA GLN A 57 11.75 8.77 -2.34
C GLN A 57 10.60 7.99 -2.98
N PHE A 58 9.91 7.16 -2.19
CA PHE A 58 8.78 6.39 -2.69
C PHE A 58 7.64 7.30 -3.19
N ASN A 59 7.32 8.37 -2.45
CA ASN A 59 6.29 9.32 -2.85
C ASN A 59 6.62 10.08 -4.15
N ALA A 60 7.91 10.28 -4.46
CA ALA A 60 8.34 10.89 -5.72
C ALA A 60 8.17 9.94 -6.91
N ILE A 61 8.39 8.63 -6.70
CA ILE A 61 8.30 7.60 -7.73
C ILE A 61 6.85 7.16 -7.97
N LYS A 62 6.06 7.06 -6.90
CA LYS A 62 4.66 6.60 -6.90
C LYS A 62 3.79 7.17 -8.04
N PRO A 63 3.73 8.49 -8.29
CA PRO A 63 2.86 9.02 -9.35
C PRO A 63 3.31 8.63 -10.77
N VAL A 64 4.59 8.33 -10.96
CA VAL A 64 5.17 7.99 -12.27
C VAL A 64 5.05 6.49 -12.55
N GLU A 65 5.48 5.65 -11.61
CA GLU A 65 5.48 4.19 -11.80
C GLU A 65 4.13 3.55 -11.47
N PHE A 66 3.34 4.16 -10.59
CA PHE A 66 2.05 3.65 -10.11
C PHE A 66 0.96 4.72 -10.23
N PRO A 67 0.64 5.16 -11.46
CA PRO A 67 -0.31 6.23 -11.67
C PRO A 67 -1.68 5.84 -11.09
N PRO A 68 -2.38 6.78 -10.44
CA PRO A 68 -3.74 6.54 -9.98
C PRO A 68 -4.69 6.27 -11.16
N GLU A 69 -5.79 5.57 -10.89
CA GLU A 69 -6.84 5.41 -11.91
C GLU A 69 -7.35 6.79 -12.38
N PRO A 70 -7.67 6.95 -13.68
CA PRO A 70 -8.21 8.21 -14.22
C PRO A 70 -9.44 8.68 -13.44
N GLY A 71 -9.46 9.96 -13.04
CA GLY A 71 -10.56 10.55 -12.27
C GLY A 71 -10.52 10.29 -10.76
N ARG A 72 -9.46 9.66 -10.23
CA ARG A 72 -9.26 9.53 -8.78
C ARG A 72 -8.84 10.88 -8.17
N ASN A 73 -9.75 11.51 -7.43
CA ASN A 73 -9.42 12.66 -6.58
C ASN A 73 -8.80 12.16 -5.26
N TRP A 74 -7.53 12.46 -5.03
CA TRP A 74 -6.93 12.36 -3.71
C TRP A 74 -7.31 13.66 -2.97
N GLY A 75 -8.52 13.68 -2.40
CA GLY A 75 -9.04 14.83 -1.67
C GLY A 75 -8.05 15.40 -0.67
#